data_AF-A0A7Y1V2T1-F1
#
_entry.id   AF-A0A7Y1V2T1-F1
#
_cell.length_a   1.000
_cell.length_b   1.000
_cell.length_c   1.000
_cell.angle_alpha   90.00
_cell.angle_beta   90.00
_cell.angle_gamma   90.00
#
_symmetry.space_group_name_H-M   'P 1'
#
loop_
_entity.id
_entity.type
_entity.pdbx_description
1 polymer ?
#
loop_
_entity_poly.entity_id
_entity_poly.type
_entity_poly.pdbx_seq_one_letter_code
_entity_poly.pdbx_strand_id
1 'polypeptide(L)'
;MQILQDAELLSVAESSRKHGVSANMIYRWRDKYESEGVAGLDRSANRGVEHEKRELHREIERLRQVVADQALTIRIKDELLKKLDTANREKRSSPHVY
;
A
#
# COMPACT_ATOMS: atom_id res chain seq x y z
N MET A 1 32.02 2.88 -1.06
CA MET A 1 31.33 3.02 -2.36
C MET A 1 32.09 4.09 -3.14
N GLN A 2 33.05 3.68 -3.98
CA GLN A 2 34.09 4.59 -4.49
C GLN A 2 33.61 5.54 -5.60
N ILE A 3 32.59 5.15 -6.37
CA ILE A 3 32.08 5.94 -7.50
C ILE A 3 31.34 7.21 -7.05
N LEU A 4 30.49 7.10 -6.00
CA LEU A 4 29.77 8.25 -5.44
C LEU A 4 30.74 9.21 -4.73
N GLN A 5 31.71 8.68 -3.98
CA GLN A 5 32.78 9.49 -3.37
C GLN A 5 33.61 10.23 -4.43
N ASP A 6 33.98 9.56 -5.52
CA ASP A 6 34.71 10.20 -6.63
C ASP A 6 33.84 11.23 -7.37
N ALA A 7 32.52 11.03 -7.42
CA ALA A 7 31.60 12.00 -8.03
C ALA A 7 31.41 13.26 -7.18
N GLU A 8 31.54 13.15 -5.85
CA GLU A 8 31.56 14.29 -4.92
C GLU A 8 32.90 15.03 -4.94
N LEU A 9 34.02 14.30 -5.07
CA LEU A 9 35.37 14.87 -5.03
C LEU A 9 35.84 15.51 -6.35
N LEU A 10 35.45 14.93 -7.49
CA LEU A 10 35.91 15.38 -8.81
C LEU A 10 34.77 16.12 -9.53
N SER A 11 33.87 15.34 -10.14
CA SER A 11 32.59 15.75 -10.71
C SER A 11 31.91 14.50 -11.25
N VAL A 12 30.60 14.56 -11.51
CA VAL A 12 29.87 13.43 -12.11
C VAL A 12 30.43 13.05 -13.49
N ALA A 13 30.87 14.04 -14.28
CA ALA A 13 31.43 13.81 -15.61
C ALA A 13 32.81 13.12 -15.56
N GLU A 14 33.67 13.49 -14.62
CA GLU A 14 34.98 12.86 -14.45
C GLU A 14 34.88 11.48 -13.81
N SER A 15 34.02 11.32 -12.80
CA SER A 15 33.73 10.02 -12.19
C SER A 15 33.13 9.04 -13.22
N SER A 16 32.24 9.53 -14.09
CA SER A 16 31.69 8.78 -15.23
C SER A 16 32.78 8.22 -16.15
N ARG A 17 33.76 9.05 -16.55
CA ARG A 17 34.88 8.62 -17.39
C ARG A 17 35.83 7.67 -16.65
N LYS A 18 36.15 7.96 -15.38
CA LYS A 18 37.05 7.18 -14.54
C LYS A 18 36.55 5.75 -14.32
N HIS A 19 35.24 5.59 -14.12
CA HIS A 19 34.62 4.30 -13.79
C HIS A 19 33.88 3.64 -14.95
N GLY A 20 33.85 4.27 -16.13
CA GLY A 20 33.18 3.72 -17.32
C GLY A 20 31.66 3.60 -17.17
N VAL A 21 31.04 4.39 -16.30
CA VAL A 21 29.59 4.38 -16.03
C VAL A 21 28.97 5.66 -16.57
N SER A 22 27.71 5.61 -17.01
CA SER A 22 27.05 6.83 -17.48
C SER A 22 26.77 7.80 -16.33
N ALA A 23 26.82 9.11 -16.61
CA ALA A 23 26.45 10.14 -15.64
C ALA A 23 25.03 9.92 -15.08
N ASN A 24 24.09 9.46 -15.92
CA ASN A 24 22.73 9.11 -15.49
C ASN A 24 22.71 8.00 -14.42
N MET A 25 23.59 6.99 -14.53
CA MET A 25 23.69 5.94 -13.52
C MET A 25 24.19 6.49 -12.18
N ILE A 26 25.17 7.39 -12.22
CA ILE A 26 25.70 8.05 -11.01
C ILE A 26 24.62 8.88 -10.33
N TYR A 27 23.84 9.66 -11.08
CA TYR A 27 22.71 10.41 -10.53
C TYR A 27 21.67 9.49 -9.90
N ARG A 28 21.28 8.41 -10.60
CA ARG A 28 20.34 7.42 -10.04
C ARG A 28 20.83 6.74 -8.76
N TRP A 29 22.13 6.48 -8.65
CA TRP A 29 22.71 5.95 -7.42
C TRP A 29 22.71 6.98 -6.30
N ARG A 30 23.02 8.24 -6.59
CA ARG A 30 22.93 9.32 -5.61
C ARG A 30 21.51 9.47 -5.08
N ASP A 31 20.51 9.55 -5.96
CA ASP A 31 19.11 9.70 -5.57
C ASP A 31 18.64 8.52 -4.70
N LYS A 32 19.02 7.28 -5.06
CA LYS A 32 18.75 6.07 -4.27
C LYS A 32 19.44 6.07 -2.91
N TYR A 33 20.68 6.58 -2.87
CA TYR A 33 21.45 6.68 -1.64
C TYR A 33 20.88 7.74 -0.70
N GLU A 34 20.42 8.87 -1.24
CA GLU A 34 19.74 9.92 -0.48
C GLU A 34 18.40 9.44 0.07
N SER A 35 17.64 8.63 -0.68
CA SER A 35 16.31 8.16 -0.26
C SER A 35 16.33 6.97 0.70
N GLU A 36 17.23 6.00 0.48
CA GLU A 36 17.22 4.69 1.14
C GLU A 36 18.58 4.34 1.78
N GLY A 37 19.54 5.28 1.80
CA GLY A 37 20.89 5.04 2.29
C GLY A 37 21.63 3.98 1.48
N VAL A 38 22.52 3.24 2.15
CA VAL A 38 23.28 2.14 1.53
C VAL A 38 22.35 1.05 0.95
N ALA A 39 21.17 0.82 1.57
CA ALA A 39 20.22 -0.19 1.13
C ALA A 39 19.62 0.12 -0.25
N GLY A 40 19.49 1.40 -0.63
CA GLY A 40 18.98 1.82 -1.95
C GLY A 40 19.85 1.39 -3.13
N LEU A 41 21.12 1.08 -2.85
CA LEU A 41 22.12 0.65 -3.82
C LEU A 41 22.19 -0.89 -3.94
N ASP A 42 21.58 -1.62 -3.00
CA ASP A 42 21.46 -3.07 -3.09
C ASP A 42 20.26 -3.47 -3.97
N ARG A 43 20.57 -3.94 -5.20
CA ARG A 43 19.56 -4.41 -6.15
C ARG A 43 18.77 -5.63 -5.66
N SER A 44 19.34 -6.42 -4.76
CA SER A 44 18.66 -7.60 -4.20
C SER A 44 17.66 -7.20 -3.12
N ALA A 45 18.06 -6.33 -2.19
CA ALA A 45 17.19 -5.78 -1.15
C ALA A 45 16.00 -5.00 -1.74
N ASN A 46 16.25 -4.15 -2.74
CA ASN A 46 15.20 -3.30 -3.32
C ASN A 46 14.09 -4.12 -4.02
N ARG A 47 14.44 -5.24 -4.68
CA ARG A 47 13.43 -6.16 -5.27
C ARG A 47 12.60 -6.88 -4.21
N GLY A 48 13.20 -7.24 -3.07
CA GLY A 48 12.48 -7.84 -1.94
C GLY A 48 11.47 -6.87 -1.35
N VAL A 49 11.90 -5.63 -1.08
CA VAL A 49 11.04 -4.56 -0.54
C VAL A 49 9.89 -4.22 -1.50
N GLU A 50 10.15 -4.13 -2.80
CA GLU A 50 9.10 -3.86 -3.80
C GLU A 50 8.10 -5.02 -3.94
N HIS A 51 8.57 -6.27 -3.79
CA HIS A 51 7.71 -7.43 -3.75
C HIS A 51 6.82 -7.41 -2.50
N GLU A 52 7.41 -7.24 -1.31
CA GLU A 52 6.68 -7.16 -0.05
C GLU A 52 5.64 -6.03 -0.07
N LYS A 53 6.01 -4.85 -0.57
CA LYS A 53 5.08 -3.72 -0.73
C LYS A 53 3.90 -4.06 -1.64
N ARG A 54 4.12 -4.80 -2.73
CA ARG A 54 3.03 -5.27 -3.61
C ARG A 54 2.12 -6.26 -2.91
N GLU A 55 2.67 -7.23 -2.17
CA GLU A 55 1.87 -8.19 -1.42
C GLU A 55 1.04 -7.48 -0.33
N LEU A 56 1.64 -6.55 0.41
CA LEU A 56 0.95 -5.74 1.40
C LEU A 56 -0.18 -4.91 0.78
N HIS A 57 0.04 -4.29 -0.38
CA HIS A 57 -1.01 -3.56 -1.07
C HIS A 57 -2.17 -4.46 -1.52
N ARG A 58 -1.89 -5.68 -2.00
CA ARG A 58 -2.93 -6.65 -2.34
C ARG A 58 -3.73 -7.07 -1.13
N GLU A 59 -3.06 -7.32 -0.01
CA GLU A 59 -3.73 -7.72 1.23
C GLU A 59 -4.60 -6.58 1.78
N ILE A 60 -4.12 -5.33 1.72
CA ILE A 60 -4.95 -4.16 2.07
C ILE A 60 -6.21 -4.09 1.21
N GLU A 61 -6.08 -4.28 -0.10
CA GLU A 61 -7.25 -4.25 -1.00
C GLU A 61 -8.24 -5.38 -0.69
N ARG A 62 -7.73 -6.58 -0.43
CA ARG A 62 -8.55 -7.72 0.00
C ARG A 62 -9.27 -7.44 1.31
N LEU A 63 -8.58 -6.91 2.32
CA LEU A 63 -9.15 -6.59 3.61
C LEU A 63 -10.21 -5.49 3.51
N ARG A 64 -9.99 -4.48 2.66
CA ARG A 64 -11.00 -3.45 2.36
C ARG A 64 -12.28 -4.04 1.77
N GLN A 65 -12.16 -4.99 0.84
CA GLN A 65 -13.32 -5.68 0.28
C GLN A 65 -14.09 -6.45 1.36
N VAL A 66 -13.40 -7.20 2.21
CA VAL A 66 -14.02 -7.94 3.33
C VAL A 66 -14.76 -7.00 4.27
N VAL A 67 -14.16 -5.87 4.63
CA VAL A 67 -14.79 -4.86 5.49
C VAL A 67 -16.04 -4.26 4.83
N ALA A 68 -15.99 -3.98 3.52
CA ALA A 68 -17.13 -3.47 2.77
C ALA A 68 -18.30 -4.47 2.76
N ASP A 69 -18.02 -5.74 2.51
CA ASP A 69 -19.01 -6.82 2.49
C ASP A 69 -19.64 -7.05 3.88
N GLN A 70 -18.82 -6.98 4.94
CA GLN A 70 -19.30 -7.05 6.32
C GLN A 70 -20.20 -5.86 6.66
N ALA A 71 -19.80 -4.65 6.29
CA ALA A 71 -20.60 -3.45 6.51
C ALA A 71 -21.95 -3.48 5.78
N LEU A 72 -21.98 -4.02 4.56
CA LEU A 72 -23.23 -4.25 3.83
C LEU A 72 -24.11 -5.30 4.54
N THR A 73 -23.51 -6.41 4.98
CA THR A 73 -24.22 -7.48 5.69
C THR A 73 -24.85 -6.96 6.99
N ILE A 74 -24.14 -6.13 7.74
CA ILE A 74 -24.65 -5.51 8.97
C ILE A 74 -25.86 -4.63 8.66
N ARG A 75 -25.75 -3.74 7.66
CA ARG A 75 -26.87 -2.87 7.26
C ARG A 75 -28.13 -3.65 6.88
N ILE A 76 -27.98 -4.72 6.10
CA ILE A 76 -29.10 -5.58 5.72
C ILE A 76 -29.73 -6.24 6.95
N LYS A 77 -28.91 -6.77 7.86
CA LYS A 77 -29.41 -7.39 9.11
C LYS A 77 -30.18 -6.37 9.97
N ASP A 78 -29.67 -5.16 10.11
CA ASP A 78 -30.33 -4.09 10.87
C ASP A 78 -31.69 -3.71 10.26
N GLU A 79 -31.78 -3.61 8.93
CA GLU A 79 -33.05 -3.36 8.25
C GLU A 79 -34.06 -4.48 8.44
N LEU A 80 -33.62 -5.74 8.38
CA LEU A 80 -34.48 -6.90 8.60
C LEU A 80 -35.00 -6.95 10.04
N LEU A 81 -34.15 -6.69 11.03
CA LEU A 81 -34.55 -6.61 12.44
C LEU A 81 -35.59 -5.52 12.67
N LYS A 82 -35.39 -4.32 12.10
CA LYS A 82 -36.37 -3.23 12.16
C LYS A 82 -37.73 -3.64 11.58
N LYS A 83 -37.75 -4.29 10.41
CA LYS A 83 -38.99 -4.77 9.77
C LYS A 83 -39.70 -5.83 10.61
N LEU A 84 -38.94 -6.72 11.25
CA LEU A 84 -39.50 -7.73 12.13
C LEU A 84 -40.14 -7.09 13.37
N ASP A 85 -39.47 -6.10 13.96
CA ASP A 85 -39.98 -5.36 15.11
C ASP A 85 -41.27 -4.59 14.77
N THR A 86 -41.33 -3.94 13.61
CA THR A 86 -42.55 -3.24 13.17
C THR A 86 -43.70 -4.23 12.95
N ALA A 87 -43.45 -5.34 12.25
CA ALA A 87 -44.47 -6.37 12.02
C ALA A 87 -44.98 -7.01 13.32
N ASN A 88 -44.11 -7.22 14.31
CA ASN A 88 -44.50 -7.72 15.62
C ASN A 88 -45.34 -6.71 16.42
N ARG A 89 -45.04 -5.41 16.30
CA ARG A 89 -45.85 -4.34 16.92
C ARG A 89 -47.25 -4.25 16.30
N GLU A 90 -47.34 -4.38 14.98
CA GLU A 90 -48.63 -4.38 14.26
C GLU A 90 -49.51 -5.57 14.68
N LYS A 91 -48.94 -6.79 14.72
CA LYS A 91 -49.65 -7.99 15.19
C LYS A 91 -50.17 -7.88 16.63
N ARG A 92 -49.42 -7.19 17.51
CA ARG A 92 -49.84 -6.94 18.90
C ARG A 92 -50.92 -5.86 19.03
N SER A 93 -51.04 -4.98 18.03
CA SER A 93 -51.95 -3.84 18.05
C SER A 93 -53.29 -4.10 17.37
N SER A 94 -53.41 -5.17 16.56
CA SER A 94 -54.69 -5.57 15.96
C SER A 94 -55.63 -6.18 17.01
N PRO A 95 -56.79 -5.57 17.32
CA PRO A 95 -57.78 -6.15 18.20
C PRO A 95 -58.40 -7.37 17.52
N HIS A 96 -58.53 -8.48 18.25
CA HIS A 96 -59.32 -9.62 17.81
C HIS A 96 -60.80 -9.20 17.86
N VAL A 97 -61.36 -8.87 16.69
CA VAL A 97 -62.79 -8.57 16.56
C VAL A 97 -63.51 -9.92 16.44
N TYR A 98 -64.16 -10.32 17.53
CA TYR A 98 -65.11 -11.44 17.56
C TYR A 98 -66.48 -11.00 17.05
#